data_AF-A0A4P9W7M9-F1
#
_entry.id   AF-A0A4P9W7M9-F1
#
_cell.length_a   1.000
_cell.length_b   1.000
_cell.length_c   1.000
_cell.angle_alpha   90.00
_cell.angle_beta   90.00
_cell.angle_gamma   90.00
#
_symmetry.space_group_name_H-M   'P 1'
#
loop_
_entity.id
_entity.type
_entity.pdbx_description
1 polymer ?
#
loop_
_entity_poly.entity_id
_entity_poly.type
_entity_poly.pdbx_seq_one_letter_code
_entity_poly.pdbx_strand_id
1 'polypeptide(L)'
;MPEHPNPTVLKKNTATAAGFRGEWRTCADKSRAAYEESSPTFNMRFPILYSFTALFRDNHISPPSASDLAFLRRILKSEGDLKAAAERYRRAIAIAESASEADRGVVVLLKTGDGCTEGRAGEVIDGLLDGMRIDLVTIEKQLAMSHPSATPDNDDILRTKKMKIATRATHSKNWRTSADLYRAACERASPASFADGFECLYSFTSIFRDRHISPPSAADLDFMRDVLKNDAEPLLHRVQCVSSLGHLLWRIGGRSAASKRLRYTIGLAESASDADRCTMTRLSCHEQCTGVLLDDTLSTTHMILDLFTASHVTPSRADLRVPLGPFAPAIPPTYVASAKPSSIPPCTSPDRRATCVEHQRAGHIASNPVPAANGLRTVRRRARRATGRGTVLRVDRPGSLSLEILCAF
;
A
#
# COMPACT_ATOMS: atom_id res chain seq x y z
N MET A 1 45.62 33.46 -6.52
CA MET A 1 44.68 33.83 -5.46
C MET A 1 43.78 32.62 -5.21
N PRO A 2 43.75 32.02 -4.02
CA PRO A 2 42.80 30.95 -3.74
C PRO A 2 41.38 31.52 -3.78
N GLU A 3 40.49 30.92 -4.59
CA GLU A 3 39.08 31.30 -4.63
C GLU A 3 38.47 31.05 -3.25
N HIS A 4 37.81 32.06 -2.68
CA HIS A 4 37.07 31.90 -1.44
C HIS A 4 35.92 30.90 -1.68
N PRO A 5 35.77 29.86 -0.84
CA PRO A 5 34.73 28.87 -1.02
C PRO A 5 33.35 29.52 -0.94
N ASN A 6 32.45 29.14 -1.85
CA ASN A 6 31.08 29.63 -1.88
C ASN A 6 30.44 29.45 -0.48
N PRO A 7 29.88 30.51 0.13
CA PRO A 7 29.34 30.47 1.50
C PRO A 7 28.25 29.41 1.68
N THR A 8 27.50 29.10 0.62
CA THR A 8 26.47 28.05 0.61
C THR A 8 27.07 26.65 0.77
N VAL A 9 28.21 26.40 0.10
CA VAL A 9 28.95 25.13 0.19
C VAL A 9 29.50 24.94 1.60
N LEU A 10 30.05 26.01 2.19
CA LEU A 10 30.53 25.98 3.56
C LEU A 10 29.40 25.64 4.55
N LYS A 11 28.24 26.28 4.41
CA LYS A 11 27.07 26.01 5.26
C LYS A 11 26.56 24.58 5.12
N LYS A 12 26.44 24.07 3.90
CA LYS A 12 26.12 22.66 3.64
C LYS A 12 27.09 21.74 4.37
N ASN A 13 28.40 21.94 4.22
CA ASN A 13 29.41 21.11 4.86
C ASN A 13 29.29 21.15 6.39
N THR A 14 29.00 22.32 6.97
CA THR A 14 28.76 22.42 8.41
C THR A 14 27.47 21.74 8.87
N ALA A 15 26.43 21.72 8.04
CA ALA A 15 25.21 20.96 8.31
C ALA A 15 25.50 19.45 8.32
N THR A 16 26.18 18.96 7.29
CA THR A 16 26.61 17.56 7.19
C THR A 16 27.49 17.15 8.39
N ALA A 17 28.44 17.98 8.78
CA ALA A 17 29.29 17.72 9.96
C ALA A 17 28.47 17.64 11.26
N ALA A 18 27.45 18.49 11.44
CA ALA A 18 26.54 18.41 12.58
C ALA A 18 25.72 17.10 12.56
N GLY A 19 25.23 16.68 11.39
CA GLY A 19 24.56 15.39 11.22
C GLY A 19 25.46 14.21 11.62
N PHE A 20 26.73 14.21 11.22
CA PHE A 20 27.67 13.15 11.62
C PHE A 20 27.93 13.07 13.12
N ARG A 21 27.80 14.20 13.85
CA ARG A 21 27.90 14.24 15.31
C ARG A 21 26.60 13.90 16.04
N GLY A 22 25.51 13.63 15.31
CA GLY A 22 24.18 13.44 15.90
C GLY A 22 23.51 14.72 16.38
N GLU A 23 24.04 15.89 16.01
CA GLU A 23 23.46 17.20 16.33
C GLU A 23 22.33 17.52 15.32
N TRP A 24 21.28 16.70 15.31
CA TRP A 24 20.26 16.71 14.27
C TRP A 24 19.56 18.07 14.11
N ARG A 25 19.24 18.75 15.23
CA ARG A 25 18.63 20.10 15.20
C ARG A 25 19.54 21.11 14.49
N THR A 26 20.82 21.13 14.85
CA THR A 26 21.83 21.99 14.23
C THR A 26 22.02 21.67 12.76
N CYS A 27 21.95 20.39 12.38
CA CYS A 27 21.96 19.96 10.99
C CYS A 27 20.76 20.53 10.21
N ALA A 28 19.54 20.45 10.78
CA ALA A 28 18.34 20.99 10.15
C ALA A 28 18.42 22.52 9.99
N ASP A 29 18.81 23.24 11.03
CA ASP A 29 18.88 24.71 11.00
C ASP A 29 19.92 25.20 9.98
N LYS A 30 21.09 24.55 9.93
CA LYS A 30 22.14 24.86 8.94
C LYS A 30 21.75 24.47 7.51
N SER A 31 21.06 23.34 7.33
CA SER A 31 20.54 22.94 6.01
C SER A 31 19.49 23.93 5.51
N ARG A 32 18.58 24.37 6.39
CA ARG A 32 17.60 25.41 6.06
C ARG A 32 18.27 26.72 5.65
N ALA A 33 19.21 27.21 6.45
CA ALA A 33 19.94 28.44 6.14
C ALA A 33 20.69 28.34 4.80
N ALA A 34 21.36 27.20 4.56
CA ALA A 34 22.03 26.95 3.28
C ALA A 34 21.04 26.96 2.09
N TYR A 35 19.82 26.44 2.27
CA TYR A 35 18.80 26.46 1.23
C TYR A 35 18.30 27.89 0.96
N GLU A 36 17.98 28.64 2.02
CA GLU A 36 17.43 30.00 1.91
C GLU A 36 18.40 30.98 1.25
N GLU A 37 19.70 30.83 1.52
CA GLU A 37 20.74 31.69 0.97
C GLU A 37 21.25 31.24 -0.41
N SER A 38 20.94 30.01 -0.81
CA SER A 38 21.29 29.54 -2.14
C SER A 38 20.57 30.35 -3.22
N SER A 39 21.23 30.58 -4.36
CA SER A 39 20.55 31.08 -5.56
C SER A 39 19.51 30.05 -6.02
N PRO A 40 18.36 30.44 -6.60
CA PRO A 40 17.44 29.51 -7.26
C PRO A 40 18.11 28.66 -8.36
N THR A 41 19.18 29.18 -8.97
CA THR A 41 19.99 28.48 -9.99
C THR A 41 21.12 27.64 -9.41
N PHE A 42 21.26 27.59 -8.08
CA PHE A 42 22.29 26.82 -7.43
C PHE A 42 21.94 25.33 -7.48
N ASN A 43 22.72 24.55 -8.22
CA ASN A 43 22.53 23.11 -8.40
C ASN A 43 22.49 22.30 -7.08
N MET A 44 23.13 22.79 -6.00
CA MET A 44 23.09 22.09 -4.71
C MET A 44 21.86 22.42 -3.85
N ARG A 45 20.96 23.29 -4.31
CA ARG A 45 19.77 23.69 -3.56
C ARG A 45 18.87 22.49 -3.24
N PHE A 46 18.69 21.58 -4.18
CA PHE A 46 17.91 20.38 -3.94
C PHE A 46 18.61 19.40 -2.97
N PRO A 47 19.89 19.02 -3.15
CA PRO A 47 20.59 18.18 -2.17
C PRO A 47 20.51 18.70 -0.73
N ILE A 48 20.54 20.02 -0.55
CA ILE A 48 20.35 20.67 0.75
C ILE A 48 18.92 20.46 1.28
N LEU A 49 17.90 20.66 0.43
CA LEU A 49 16.51 20.42 0.79
C LEU A 49 16.24 18.95 1.12
N TYR A 50 16.76 18.02 0.32
CA TYR A 50 16.67 16.59 0.56
C TYR A 50 17.32 16.21 1.88
N SER A 51 18.53 16.72 2.15
CA SER A 51 19.20 16.49 3.43
C SER A 51 18.35 17.02 4.59
N PHE A 52 17.72 18.18 4.43
CA PHE A 52 16.80 18.74 5.42
C PHE A 52 15.56 17.87 5.62
N THR A 53 14.89 17.42 4.55
CA THR A 53 13.66 16.62 4.66
C THR A 53 13.91 15.20 5.16
N ALA A 54 15.06 14.60 4.82
CA ALA A 54 15.49 13.30 5.31
C ALA A 54 15.57 13.24 6.84
N LEU A 55 15.98 14.33 7.50
CA LEU A 55 16.03 14.40 8.98
C LEU A 55 14.67 14.13 9.65
N PHE A 56 13.58 14.53 8.99
CA PHE A 56 12.22 14.29 9.50
C PHE A 56 11.68 12.94 9.04
N ARG A 57 11.95 12.55 7.78
CA ARG A 57 11.55 11.24 7.24
C ARG A 57 12.12 10.10 8.07
N ASP A 58 13.39 10.22 8.45
CA ASP A 58 14.13 9.17 9.14
C ASP A 58 14.00 9.28 10.67
N ASN A 59 13.08 10.14 11.16
CA ASN A 59 12.79 10.39 12.57
C ASN A 59 14.00 10.85 13.41
N HIS A 60 15.03 11.45 12.79
CA HIS A 60 16.15 12.06 13.50
C HIS A 60 15.74 13.31 14.29
N ILE A 61 14.67 14.00 13.83
CA ILE A 61 14.04 15.12 14.52
C ILE A 61 12.54 14.86 14.58
N SER A 62 11.99 14.67 15.78
CA SER A 62 10.56 14.56 16.00
C SER A 62 10.17 15.19 17.36
N PRO A 63 9.15 16.09 17.40
CA PRO A 63 8.39 16.64 16.27
C PRO A 63 9.14 17.78 15.53
N PRO A 64 8.75 18.11 14.27
CA PRO A 64 9.24 19.30 13.59
C PRO A 64 8.85 20.58 14.34
N SER A 65 9.73 21.58 14.36
CA SER A 65 9.40 22.90 14.93
C SER A 65 8.41 23.67 14.04
N ALA A 66 7.73 24.66 14.60
CA ALA A 66 6.87 25.57 13.82
C ALA A 66 7.63 26.23 12.65
N SER A 67 8.92 26.53 12.85
CA SER A 67 9.78 27.09 11.81
C SER A 67 10.08 26.10 10.67
N ASP A 68 10.23 24.79 10.98
CA ASP A 68 10.41 23.75 9.96
C ASP A 68 9.15 23.61 9.11
N LEU A 69 7.98 23.58 9.76
CA LEU A 69 6.69 23.47 9.09
C LEU A 69 6.39 24.70 8.23
N ALA A 70 6.71 25.91 8.71
CA ALA A 70 6.57 27.13 7.94
C ALA A 70 7.50 27.14 6.71
N PHE A 71 8.74 26.68 6.87
CA PHE A 71 9.70 26.54 5.78
C PHE A 71 9.23 25.53 4.72
N LEU A 72 8.84 24.32 5.13
CA LEU A 72 8.30 23.29 4.24
C LEU A 72 7.02 23.77 3.54
N ARG A 73 6.10 24.41 4.28
CA ARG A 73 4.89 24.98 3.69
C ARG A 73 5.20 26.06 2.67
N ARG A 74 6.21 26.90 2.90
CA ARG A 74 6.63 27.94 1.95
C ARG A 74 7.19 27.31 0.68
N ILE A 75 8.06 26.31 0.79
CA ILE A 75 8.59 25.57 -0.36
C ILE A 75 7.46 24.92 -1.15
N LEU A 76 6.59 24.17 -0.47
CA LEU A 76 5.44 23.52 -1.08
C LEU A 76 4.43 24.51 -1.69
N LYS A 77 4.30 25.72 -1.12
CA LYS A 77 3.44 26.78 -1.66
C LYS A 77 4.08 27.46 -2.87
N SER A 78 5.39 27.71 -2.85
CA SER A 78 6.13 28.21 -4.02
C SER A 78 6.22 27.15 -5.14
N GLU A 79 6.11 25.87 -4.79
CA GLU A 79 6.08 24.73 -5.70
C GLU A 79 4.67 24.19 -5.96
N GLY A 80 3.61 24.92 -5.54
CA GLY A 80 2.21 24.54 -5.73
C GLY A 80 1.76 24.44 -7.19
N ASP A 81 2.67 24.64 -8.13
CA ASP A 81 2.52 24.24 -9.51
C ASP A 81 2.68 22.71 -9.61
N LEU A 82 1.57 22.01 -9.37
CA LEU A 82 1.47 20.57 -9.55
C LEU A 82 1.88 20.14 -10.98
N LYS A 83 1.73 21.00 -11.99
CA LYS A 83 2.20 20.70 -13.36
C LYS A 83 3.73 20.70 -13.40
N ALA A 84 4.37 21.72 -12.83
CA ALA A 84 5.83 21.75 -12.72
C ALA A 84 6.37 20.60 -11.85
N ALA A 85 5.67 20.22 -10.79
CA ALA A 85 6.03 19.05 -9.98
C ALA A 85 5.97 17.76 -10.82
N ALA A 86 4.84 17.50 -11.51
CA ALA A 86 4.71 16.35 -12.39
C ALA A 86 5.84 16.30 -13.43
N GLU A 87 6.17 17.44 -14.04
CA GLU A 87 7.24 17.52 -15.04
C GLU A 87 8.63 17.22 -14.46
N ARG A 88 8.91 17.65 -13.22
CA ARG A 88 10.15 17.28 -12.50
C ARG A 88 10.21 15.78 -12.25
N TYR A 89 9.12 15.16 -11.78
CA TYR A 89 9.06 13.72 -11.57
C TYR A 89 9.28 12.93 -12.87
N ARG A 90 8.67 13.35 -13.99
CA ARG A 90 8.91 12.71 -15.31
C ARG A 90 10.37 12.77 -15.72
N ARG A 91 11.03 13.93 -15.56
CA ARG A 91 12.47 14.06 -15.85
C ARG A 91 13.33 13.19 -14.95
N ALA A 92 13.05 13.17 -13.65
CA ALA A 92 13.79 12.35 -12.69
C ALA A 92 13.65 10.85 -13.01
N ILE A 93 12.44 10.39 -13.35
CA ILE A 93 12.18 9.01 -13.82
C ILE A 93 13.00 8.71 -15.07
N ALA A 94 12.95 9.57 -16.10
CA ALA A 94 13.69 9.36 -17.34
C ALA A 94 15.21 9.27 -17.12
N ILE A 95 15.76 10.09 -16.22
CA ILE A 95 17.19 10.07 -15.88
C ILE A 95 17.55 8.77 -15.15
N ALA A 96 16.75 8.37 -14.16
CA ALA A 96 16.94 7.11 -13.43
C ALA A 96 16.83 5.88 -14.36
N GLU A 97 15.89 5.89 -15.32
CA GLU A 97 15.74 4.83 -16.33
C GLU A 97 16.88 4.80 -17.35
N SER A 98 17.56 5.93 -17.57
CA SER A 98 18.72 6.00 -18.48
C SER A 98 20.04 5.48 -17.87
N ALA A 99 20.05 5.14 -16.58
CA ALA A 99 21.23 4.60 -15.90
C ALA A 99 21.70 3.29 -16.56
N SER A 100 22.99 3.22 -16.92
CA SER A 100 23.52 2.04 -17.59
C SER A 100 23.63 0.84 -16.64
N GLU A 101 23.74 -0.38 -17.17
CA GLU A 101 24.02 -1.57 -16.36
C GLU A 101 25.30 -1.44 -15.53
N ALA A 102 26.30 -0.68 -16.03
CA ALA A 102 27.50 -0.39 -15.28
C ALA A 102 27.22 0.51 -14.07
N ASP A 103 26.42 1.56 -14.24
CA ASP A 103 26.01 2.46 -13.14
C ASP A 103 25.16 1.71 -12.11
N ARG A 104 24.22 0.89 -12.59
CA ARG A 104 23.34 0.06 -11.75
C ARG A 104 24.11 -1.04 -11.01
N GLY A 105 25.26 -1.46 -11.53
CA GLY A 105 26.14 -2.47 -10.92
C GLY A 105 27.01 -1.97 -9.77
N VAL A 106 27.12 -0.65 -9.56
CA VAL A 106 27.95 -0.06 -8.49
C VAL A 106 27.42 -0.47 -7.11
N VAL A 107 28.31 -0.92 -6.22
CA VAL A 107 27.96 -1.19 -4.82
C VAL A 107 27.88 0.14 -4.08
N VAL A 108 26.73 0.40 -3.46
CA VAL A 108 26.47 1.58 -2.65
C VAL A 108 26.29 1.17 -1.19
N LEU A 109 26.90 1.94 -0.29
CA LEU A 109 26.71 1.77 1.14
C LEU A 109 25.58 2.69 1.59
N LEU A 110 24.42 2.11 1.87
CA LEU A 110 23.28 2.84 2.41
C LEU A 110 23.33 2.79 3.93
N LYS A 111 23.25 3.97 4.55
CA LYS A 111 23.13 4.07 6.00
C LYS A 111 21.66 4.09 6.36
N THR A 112 21.18 3.00 6.92
CA THR A 112 19.83 2.84 7.46
C THR A 112 19.85 3.04 8.98
N GLY A 113 18.68 3.21 9.59
CA GLY A 113 18.58 3.44 11.04
C GLY A 113 19.08 2.26 11.91
N ASP A 114 19.25 1.08 11.31
CA ASP A 114 19.72 -0.16 11.92
C ASP A 114 21.19 -0.51 11.57
N GLY A 115 21.86 0.27 10.72
CA GLY A 115 23.26 0.03 10.35
C GLY A 115 23.65 0.56 8.97
N CYS A 116 24.76 0.06 8.43
CA CYS A 116 25.10 0.25 7.03
C CYS A 116 24.75 -1.04 6.28
N THR A 117 23.92 -0.93 5.25
CA THR A 117 23.62 -2.01 4.32
C THR A 117 24.34 -1.76 3.00
N GLU A 118 25.03 -2.78 2.50
CA GLU A 118 25.57 -2.76 1.14
C GLU A 118 24.48 -3.21 0.18
N GLY A 119 24.21 -2.41 -0.85
CA GLY A 119 23.24 -2.72 -1.90
C GLY A 119 23.80 -2.39 -3.27
N ARG A 120 23.18 -2.90 -4.33
CA ARG A 120 23.51 -2.46 -5.70
C ARG A 120 22.79 -1.14 -5.98
N ALA A 121 23.46 -0.20 -6.65
CA ALA A 121 22.87 1.06 -7.06
C ALA A 121 21.56 0.87 -7.84
N GLY A 122 21.48 -0.17 -8.67
CA GLY A 122 20.27 -0.54 -9.40
C GLY A 122 19.06 -0.81 -8.48
N GLU A 123 19.25 -1.52 -7.37
CA GLU A 123 18.17 -1.82 -6.41
C GLU A 123 17.66 -0.54 -5.74
N VAL A 124 18.57 0.38 -5.44
CA VAL A 124 18.23 1.69 -4.86
C VAL A 124 17.49 2.56 -5.87
N ILE A 125 17.96 2.58 -7.13
CA ILE A 125 17.32 3.29 -8.24
C ILE A 125 15.92 2.76 -8.47
N ASP A 126 15.72 1.44 -8.45
CA ASP A 126 14.42 0.81 -8.68
C ASP A 126 13.43 1.16 -7.56
N GLY A 127 13.85 1.08 -6.29
CA GLY A 127 13.00 1.50 -5.17
C GLY A 127 12.63 2.98 -5.22
N LEU A 128 13.54 3.84 -5.69
CA LEU A 128 13.25 5.26 -5.89
C LEU A 128 12.29 5.49 -7.07
N LEU A 129 12.47 4.78 -8.18
CA LEU A 129 11.60 4.83 -9.35
C LEU A 129 10.16 4.47 -8.99
N ASP A 130 9.95 3.43 -8.18
CA ASP A 130 8.61 3.03 -7.73
C ASP A 130 7.94 4.14 -6.91
N GLY A 131 8.66 4.73 -5.95
CA GLY A 131 8.17 5.87 -5.18
C GLY A 131 7.82 7.07 -6.06
N MET A 132 8.71 7.41 -7.00
CA MET A 132 8.51 8.54 -7.92
C MET A 132 7.30 8.33 -8.84
N ARG A 133 7.08 7.12 -9.34
CA ARG A 133 5.91 6.78 -10.17
C ARG A 133 4.61 6.91 -9.38
N ILE A 134 4.57 6.45 -8.12
CA ILE A 134 3.41 6.58 -7.23
C ILE A 134 3.07 8.06 -6.96
N ASP A 135 4.10 8.87 -6.68
CA ASP A 135 3.95 10.30 -6.48
C ASP A 135 3.45 11.00 -7.74
N LEU A 136 4.02 10.68 -8.90
CA LEU A 136 3.59 11.23 -10.19
C LEU A 136 2.11 10.91 -10.47
N VAL A 137 1.70 9.65 -10.32
CA VAL A 137 0.28 9.25 -10.47
C VAL A 137 -0.62 10.02 -9.50
N THR A 138 -0.16 10.25 -8.27
CA THR A 138 -0.91 11.05 -7.29
C THR A 138 -1.06 12.50 -7.75
N ILE A 139 0.02 13.13 -8.22
CA ILE A 139 0.01 14.52 -8.70
C ILE A 139 -0.87 14.65 -9.94
N GLU A 140 -0.77 13.72 -10.89
CA GLU A 140 -1.59 13.69 -12.10
C GLU A 140 -3.08 13.50 -11.78
N LYS A 141 -3.41 12.62 -10.82
CA LYS A 141 -4.78 12.49 -10.31
C LYS A 141 -5.27 13.80 -9.70
N GLN A 142 -4.44 14.51 -8.92
CA GLN A 142 -4.80 15.82 -8.37
C GLN A 142 -5.02 16.87 -9.45
N LEU A 143 -4.17 16.90 -10.49
CA LEU A 143 -4.33 17.77 -11.65
C LEU A 143 -5.64 17.46 -12.39
N ALA A 144 -5.95 16.18 -12.62
CA ALA A 144 -7.19 15.75 -13.27
C ALA A 144 -8.43 16.13 -12.45
N MET A 145 -8.40 15.94 -11.13
CA MET A 145 -9.49 16.38 -10.24
C MET A 145 -9.64 17.91 -10.16
N SER A 146 -8.57 18.65 -10.43
CA SER A 146 -8.61 20.12 -10.50
C SER A 146 -9.28 20.61 -11.78
N HIS A 147 -9.50 19.73 -12.76
CA HIS A 147 -10.33 20.00 -13.93
C HIS A 147 -11.78 19.55 -13.63
N PRO A 148 -12.75 20.48 -13.56
CA PRO A 148 -14.08 20.22 -12.98
C PRO A 148 -15.05 19.38 -13.84
N SER A 149 -14.58 18.63 -14.84
CA SER A 149 -15.52 17.97 -15.78
C SER A 149 -16.08 16.62 -15.30
N ALA A 150 -15.53 16.04 -14.23
CA ALA A 150 -16.12 14.89 -13.57
C ALA A 150 -15.94 15.10 -12.07
N THR A 151 -17.00 15.51 -11.37
CA THR A 151 -16.98 15.54 -9.90
C THR A 151 -16.87 14.09 -9.43
N PRO A 152 -15.69 13.63 -8.99
CA PRO A 152 -15.63 12.34 -8.31
C PRO A 152 -16.55 12.47 -7.10
N ASP A 153 -17.22 11.38 -6.75
CA ASP A 153 -18.02 11.39 -5.52
C ASP A 153 -17.14 11.90 -4.37
N ASN A 154 -17.63 12.89 -3.65
CA ASN A 154 -16.87 13.60 -2.61
C ASN A 154 -16.36 12.61 -1.55
N ASP A 155 -17.10 11.51 -1.36
CA ASP A 155 -16.76 10.44 -0.44
C ASP A 155 -15.50 9.66 -0.85
N ASP A 156 -15.27 9.42 -2.16
CA ASP A 156 -14.07 8.73 -2.64
C ASP A 156 -12.80 9.56 -2.45
N ILE A 157 -12.90 10.87 -2.68
CA ILE A 157 -11.79 11.81 -2.43
C ILE A 157 -11.46 11.83 -0.94
N LEU A 158 -12.48 11.92 -0.09
CA LEU A 158 -12.32 11.96 1.35
C LEU A 158 -11.73 10.65 1.90
N ARG A 159 -12.19 9.50 1.40
CA ARG A 159 -11.65 8.18 1.71
C ARG A 159 -10.17 8.06 1.32
N THR A 160 -9.82 8.40 0.08
CA THR A 160 -8.42 8.42 -0.40
C THR A 160 -7.55 9.31 0.49
N LYS A 161 -8.06 10.48 0.88
CA LYS A 161 -7.35 11.41 1.77
C LYS A 161 -7.13 10.78 3.15
N LYS A 162 -8.13 10.11 3.74
CA LYS A 162 -7.97 9.40 5.01
C LYS A 162 -6.93 8.28 4.93
N MET A 163 -6.97 7.46 3.88
CA MET A 163 -5.97 6.40 3.67
C MET A 163 -4.55 6.97 3.62
N LYS A 164 -4.33 8.05 2.86
CA LYS A 164 -3.01 8.70 2.79
C LYS A 164 -2.54 9.24 4.15
N ILE A 165 -3.44 9.79 4.96
CA ILE A 165 -3.11 10.24 6.31
C ILE A 165 -2.83 9.02 7.22
N ALA A 166 -3.60 7.93 7.09
CA ALA A 166 -3.39 6.69 7.82
C ALA A 166 -1.99 6.10 7.52
N THR A 167 -1.61 5.99 6.25
CA THR A 167 -0.28 5.51 5.83
C THR A 167 0.84 6.38 6.41
N ARG A 168 0.67 7.71 6.42
CA ARG A 168 1.66 8.60 7.06
C ARG A 168 1.73 8.38 8.58
N ALA A 169 0.60 8.14 9.23
CA ALA A 169 0.56 7.80 10.65
C ALA A 169 1.26 6.45 10.92
N THR A 170 1.08 5.44 10.05
CA THR A 170 1.82 4.17 10.05
C THR A 170 3.33 4.41 9.99
N HIS A 171 3.81 5.20 9.02
CA HIS A 171 5.24 5.52 8.90
C HIS A 171 5.80 6.27 10.12
N SER A 172 4.97 7.08 10.76
CA SER A 172 5.31 7.80 12.00
C SER A 172 5.16 6.95 13.26
N LYS A 173 4.87 5.64 13.12
CA LYS A 173 4.57 4.70 14.21
C LYS A 173 3.42 5.15 15.13
N ASN A 174 2.54 6.03 14.64
CA ASN A 174 1.30 6.40 15.31
C ASN A 174 0.18 5.43 14.91
N TRP A 175 0.33 4.20 15.39
CA TRP A 175 -0.47 3.06 14.98
C TRP A 175 -1.95 3.17 15.35
N ARG A 176 -2.29 3.80 16.49
CA ARG A 176 -3.70 4.00 16.88
C ARG A 176 -4.40 4.96 15.94
N THR A 177 -3.80 6.12 15.67
CA THR A 177 -4.35 7.09 14.71
C THR A 177 -4.45 6.46 13.32
N SER A 178 -3.46 5.65 12.91
CA SER A 178 -3.52 4.91 11.66
C SER A 178 -4.72 3.95 11.59
N ALA A 179 -4.91 3.12 12.63
CA ALA A 179 -6.05 2.20 12.70
C ALA A 179 -7.40 2.94 12.67
N ASP A 180 -7.54 4.04 13.43
CA ASP A 180 -8.76 4.85 13.42
C ASP A 180 -9.06 5.45 12.04
N LEU A 181 -8.04 5.91 11.33
CA LEU A 181 -8.20 6.48 9.99
C LEU A 181 -8.50 5.44 8.93
N TYR A 182 -7.88 4.24 8.98
CA TYR A 182 -8.21 3.16 8.07
C TYR A 182 -9.64 2.64 8.29
N ARG A 183 -10.05 2.45 9.55
CA ARG A 183 -11.44 2.10 9.88
C ARG A 183 -12.42 3.14 9.34
N ALA A 184 -12.15 4.42 9.59
CA ALA A 184 -13.02 5.49 9.12
C ALA A 184 -12.98 5.69 7.58
N ALA A 185 -12.01 5.10 6.89
CA ALA A 185 -11.96 4.99 5.43
C ALA A 185 -12.79 3.78 4.94
N CYS A 186 -12.74 2.64 5.64
CA CYS A 186 -13.61 1.48 5.38
C CYS A 186 -15.09 1.82 5.52
N GLU A 187 -15.50 2.46 6.63
CA GLU A 187 -16.91 2.78 6.93
C GLU A 187 -17.55 3.73 5.90
N ARG A 188 -16.73 4.40 5.08
CA ARG A 188 -17.19 5.30 4.01
C ARG A 188 -17.03 4.71 2.61
N ALA A 189 -16.55 3.47 2.49
CA ALA A 189 -16.48 2.83 1.19
C ALA A 189 -17.92 2.59 0.70
N SER A 190 -18.27 3.22 -0.42
CA SER A 190 -19.50 2.87 -1.13
C SER A 190 -19.42 1.40 -1.55
N PRO A 191 -20.54 0.65 -1.56
CA PRO A 191 -20.57 -0.68 -2.15
C PRO A 191 -20.00 -0.70 -3.57
N ALA A 192 -20.15 0.37 -4.36
CA ALA A 192 -19.56 0.43 -5.71
C ALA A 192 -18.02 0.42 -5.74
N SER A 193 -17.37 0.72 -4.60
CA SER A 193 -15.92 0.91 -4.46
C SER A 193 -15.22 -0.25 -3.74
N PHE A 194 -15.78 -1.47 -3.84
CA PHE A 194 -15.32 -2.66 -3.11
C PHE A 194 -13.82 -2.92 -3.26
N ALA A 195 -13.26 -2.76 -4.47
CA ALA A 195 -11.85 -3.05 -4.74
C ALA A 195 -10.89 -2.25 -3.84
N ASP A 196 -11.23 -1.00 -3.52
CA ASP A 196 -10.42 -0.13 -2.65
C ASP A 196 -10.75 -0.33 -1.15
N GLY A 197 -11.94 -0.83 -0.83
CA GLY A 197 -12.37 -1.10 0.55
C GLY A 197 -11.52 -2.16 1.22
N PHE A 198 -11.08 -3.17 0.45
CA PHE A 198 -10.24 -4.25 0.96
C PHE A 198 -8.87 -3.75 1.45
N GLU A 199 -8.22 -2.82 0.74
CA GLU A 199 -6.92 -2.28 1.15
C GLU A 199 -7.00 -1.59 2.52
N CYS A 200 -8.07 -0.81 2.74
CA CYS A 200 -8.32 -0.17 4.02
C CYS A 200 -8.49 -1.21 5.14
N LEU A 201 -9.30 -2.25 4.88
CA LEU A 201 -9.60 -3.28 5.87
C LEU A 201 -8.37 -4.12 6.19
N TYR A 202 -7.61 -4.51 5.17
CA TYR A 202 -6.36 -5.24 5.30
C TYR A 202 -5.34 -4.44 6.12
N SER A 203 -5.17 -3.15 5.80
CA SER A 203 -4.25 -2.26 6.52
C SER A 203 -4.69 -2.02 7.96
N PHE A 204 -6.00 -1.91 8.19
CA PHE A 204 -6.56 -1.82 9.53
C PHE A 204 -6.26 -3.08 10.36
N THR A 205 -6.52 -4.27 9.82
CA THR A 205 -6.33 -5.51 10.59
C THR A 205 -4.86 -5.91 10.76
N SER A 206 -4.00 -5.56 9.80
CA SER A 206 -2.55 -5.84 9.88
C SER A 206 -1.89 -5.13 11.06
N ILE A 207 -2.31 -3.89 11.38
CA ILE A 207 -1.82 -3.13 12.55
C ILE A 207 -1.97 -3.94 13.85
N PHE A 208 -3.10 -4.64 14.02
CA PHE A 208 -3.32 -5.48 15.20
C PHE A 208 -2.65 -6.85 15.08
N ARG A 209 -2.63 -7.44 13.87
CA ARG A 209 -1.99 -8.74 13.62
C ARG A 209 -0.49 -8.70 13.94
N ASP A 210 0.17 -7.64 13.49
CA ASP A 210 1.64 -7.50 13.48
C ASP A 210 2.17 -6.84 14.76
N ARG A 211 1.33 -6.77 15.81
CA ARG A 211 1.65 -6.31 17.18
C ARG A 211 2.08 -4.85 17.29
N HIS A 212 1.71 -4.01 16.32
CA HIS A 212 2.00 -2.58 16.41
C HIS A 212 1.22 -1.88 17.53
N ILE A 213 0.03 -2.39 17.87
CA ILE A 213 -0.74 -2.02 19.08
C ILE A 213 -1.27 -3.26 19.80
N SER A 214 -1.44 -3.15 21.11
CA SER A 214 -2.01 -4.19 21.96
C SER A 214 -3.00 -3.61 22.96
N PRO A 215 -4.18 -4.25 23.18
CA PRO A 215 -5.03 -5.00 22.25
C PRO A 215 -6.04 -4.08 21.49
N PRO A 216 -6.78 -4.59 20.48
CA PRO A 216 -7.87 -3.83 19.85
C PRO A 216 -8.90 -3.35 20.89
N SER A 217 -9.45 -2.17 20.66
CA SER A 217 -10.55 -1.63 21.46
C SER A 217 -11.84 -2.42 21.22
N ALA A 218 -12.83 -2.25 22.10
CA ALA A 218 -14.17 -2.83 21.89
C ALA A 218 -14.77 -2.40 20.54
N ALA A 219 -14.61 -1.12 20.18
CA ALA A 219 -15.10 -0.58 18.91
C ALA A 219 -14.42 -1.20 17.68
N ASP A 220 -13.13 -1.56 17.77
CA ASP A 220 -12.43 -2.24 16.67
C ASP A 220 -12.97 -3.67 16.49
N LEU A 221 -13.26 -4.35 17.60
CA LEU A 221 -13.83 -5.70 17.59
C LEU A 221 -15.26 -5.69 17.07
N ASP A 222 -16.06 -4.71 17.46
CA ASP A 222 -17.44 -4.56 16.98
C ASP A 222 -17.46 -4.27 15.48
N PHE A 223 -16.62 -3.36 14.99
CA PHE A 223 -16.44 -3.12 13.56
C PHE A 223 -16.10 -4.40 12.79
N MET A 224 -15.11 -5.19 13.22
CA MET A 224 -14.77 -6.46 12.55
C MET A 224 -15.91 -7.50 12.60
N ARG A 225 -16.71 -7.51 13.68
CA ARG A 225 -17.87 -8.39 13.80
C ARG A 225 -19.01 -7.96 12.88
N ASP A 226 -19.20 -6.67 12.70
CA ASP A 226 -20.26 -6.13 11.85
C ASP A 226 -19.97 -6.43 10.38
N VAL A 227 -18.72 -6.22 9.92
CA VAL A 227 -18.27 -6.64 8.58
C VAL A 227 -18.49 -8.15 8.37
N LEU A 228 -18.18 -8.97 9.37
CA LEU A 228 -18.37 -10.43 9.27
C LEU A 228 -19.85 -10.84 9.14
N LYS A 229 -20.74 -10.19 9.88
CA LYS A 229 -22.18 -10.52 9.92
C LYS A 229 -22.93 -10.01 8.70
N ASN A 230 -22.41 -8.97 8.03
CA ASN A 230 -23.06 -8.39 6.87
C ASN A 230 -22.81 -9.26 5.63
N ASP A 231 -23.80 -10.06 5.22
CA ASP A 231 -23.72 -10.90 4.02
C ASP A 231 -23.63 -10.08 2.71
N ALA A 232 -23.92 -8.78 2.74
CA ALA A 232 -23.70 -7.89 1.61
C ALA A 232 -22.22 -7.47 1.44
N GLU A 233 -21.37 -7.72 2.44
CA GLU A 233 -19.92 -7.49 2.31
C GLU A 233 -19.28 -8.55 1.42
N PRO A 234 -18.28 -8.18 0.59
CA PRO A 234 -17.51 -9.13 -0.19
C PRO A 234 -16.97 -10.26 0.67
N LEU A 235 -17.03 -11.49 0.15
CA LEU A 235 -16.58 -12.68 0.87
C LEU A 235 -15.14 -12.52 1.40
N LEU A 236 -14.25 -11.93 0.59
CA LEU A 236 -12.86 -11.66 0.97
C LEU A 236 -12.74 -10.76 2.22
N HIS A 237 -13.59 -9.74 2.37
CA HIS A 237 -13.60 -8.86 3.55
C HIS A 237 -13.95 -9.65 4.81
N ARG A 238 -14.97 -10.52 4.69
CA ARG A 238 -15.45 -11.37 5.78
C ARG A 238 -14.37 -12.37 6.19
N VAL A 239 -13.76 -13.06 5.23
CA VAL A 239 -12.63 -13.99 5.45
C VAL A 239 -11.48 -13.29 6.18
N GLN A 240 -11.09 -12.09 5.73
CA GLN A 240 -10.03 -11.31 6.37
C GLN A 240 -10.36 -10.93 7.82
N CYS A 241 -11.61 -10.54 8.10
CA CYS A 241 -12.06 -10.22 9.46
C CYS A 241 -12.03 -11.45 10.38
N VAL A 242 -12.53 -12.61 9.94
CA VAL A 242 -12.50 -13.84 10.75
C VAL A 242 -11.06 -14.28 11.02
N SER A 243 -10.22 -14.27 9.99
CA SER A 243 -8.80 -14.62 10.10
C SER A 243 -8.10 -13.75 11.15
N SER A 244 -8.30 -12.42 11.04
CA SER A 244 -7.72 -11.45 11.97
C SER A 244 -8.23 -11.64 13.41
N LEU A 245 -9.53 -11.87 13.60
CA LEU A 245 -10.11 -12.18 14.92
C LEU A 245 -9.58 -13.49 15.50
N GLY A 246 -9.39 -14.53 14.67
CA GLY A 246 -8.77 -15.79 15.08
C GLY A 246 -7.34 -15.59 15.57
N HIS A 247 -6.53 -14.82 14.85
CA HIS A 247 -5.16 -14.49 15.22
C HIS A 247 -5.10 -13.66 16.52
N LEU A 248 -6.03 -12.72 16.71
CA LEU A 248 -6.12 -11.93 17.94
C LEU A 248 -6.51 -12.79 19.15
N LEU A 249 -7.48 -13.68 19.00
CA LEU A 249 -7.88 -14.65 20.03
C LEU A 249 -6.71 -15.56 20.42
N TRP A 250 -5.89 -15.95 19.46
CA TRP A 250 -4.69 -16.74 19.73
C TRP A 250 -3.71 -15.97 20.60
N ARG A 251 -3.43 -14.71 20.25
CA ARG A 251 -2.49 -13.83 20.97
C ARG A 251 -2.88 -13.62 22.44
N ILE A 252 -4.17 -13.53 22.75
CA ILE A 252 -4.64 -13.38 24.15
C ILE A 252 -4.73 -14.72 24.90
N GLY A 253 -4.24 -15.82 24.31
CA GLY A 253 -4.24 -17.15 24.93
C GLY A 253 -5.54 -17.94 24.76
N GLY A 254 -6.53 -17.42 24.03
CA GLY A 254 -7.80 -18.07 23.73
C GLY A 254 -7.70 -19.17 22.68
N ARG A 255 -6.81 -20.16 22.86
CA ARG A 255 -6.43 -21.15 21.83
C ARG A 255 -7.62 -21.89 21.20
N SER A 256 -8.57 -22.36 22.02
CA SER A 256 -9.76 -23.07 21.53
C SER A 256 -10.66 -22.17 20.67
N ALA A 257 -10.92 -20.95 21.15
CA ALA A 257 -11.73 -19.97 20.43
C ALA A 257 -11.05 -19.53 19.12
N ALA A 258 -9.72 -19.32 19.16
CA ALA A 258 -8.91 -19.02 17.99
C ALA A 258 -8.97 -20.15 16.94
N SER A 259 -8.73 -21.39 17.34
CA SER A 259 -8.81 -22.55 16.46
C SER A 259 -10.19 -22.71 15.83
N LYS A 260 -11.27 -22.51 16.60
CA LYS A 260 -12.64 -22.53 16.06
C LYS A 260 -12.85 -21.43 15.00
N ARG A 261 -12.33 -20.22 15.24
CA ARG A 261 -12.42 -19.11 14.27
C ARG A 261 -11.61 -19.38 13.01
N LEU A 262 -10.38 -19.88 13.12
CA LEU A 262 -9.54 -20.19 11.97
C LEU A 262 -10.12 -21.31 11.11
N ARG A 263 -10.72 -22.35 11.70
CA ARG A 263 -11.48 -23.35 10.93
C ARG A 263 -12.69 -22.75 10.22
N TYR A 264 -13.37 -21.81 10.87
CA TYR A 264 -14.47 -21.07 10.24
C TYR A 264 -13.98 -20.18 9.09
N THR A 265 -12.80 -19.55 9.21
CA THR A 265 -12.14 -18.84 8.10
C THR A 265 -11.92 -19.77 6.90
N ILE A 266 -11.40 -20.98 7.13
CA ILE A 266 -11.14 -21.96 6.06
C ILE A 266 -12.46 -22.31 5.34
N GLY A 267 -13.48 -22.73 6.08
CA GLY A 267 -14.76 -23.09 5.47
C GLY A 267 -15.42 -21.91 4.72
N LEU A 268 -15.26 -20.68 5.22
CA LEU A 268 -15.77 -19.49 4.54
C LEU A 268 -14.99 -19.20 3.24
N ALA A 269 -13.66 -19.31 3.24
CA ALA A 269 -12.85 -19.10 2.04
C ALA A 269 -13.04 -20.21 1.00
N GLU A 270 -13.20 -21.46 1.43
CA GLU A 270 -13.51 -22.61 0.54
C GLU A 270 -14.91 -22.53 -0.06
N SER A 271 -15.84 -21.81 0.58
CA SER A 271 -17.19 -21.58 0.04
C SER A 271 -17.25 -20.53 -1.09
N ALA A 272 -16.11 -19.90 -1.43
CA ALA A 272 -16.04 -18.92 -2.50
C ALA A 272 -16.44 -19.52 -3.85
N SER A 273 -17.39 -18.90 -4.52
CA SER A 273 -17.77 -19.27 -5.88
C SER A 273 -16.66 -18.91 -6.87
N ASP A 274 -16.69 -19.50 -8.07
CA ASP A 274 -15.77 -19.12 -9.14
C ASP A 274 -15.87 -17.62 -9.49
N ALA A 275 -17.08 -17.06 -9.40
CA ALA A 275 -17.32 -15.63 -9.60
C ALA A 275 -16.64 -14.79 -8.51
N ASP A 276 -16.75 -15.19 -7.23
CA ASP A 276 -16.05 -14.53 -6.13
C ASP A 276 -14.54 -14.57 -6.36
N ARG A 277 -13.99 -15.74 -6.70
CA ARG A 277 -12.56 -15.95 -6.92
C ARG A 277 -12.01 -15.17 -8.12
N CYS A 278 -12.81 -14.97 -9.16
CA CYS A 278 -12.42 -14.21 -10.36
C CYS A 278 -12.56 -12.68 -10.20
N THR A 279 -13.17 -12.19 -9.13
CA THR A 279 -13.33 -10.75 -8.90
C THR A 279 -11.97 -10.09 -8.66
N MET A 280 -11.68 -9.00 -9.38
CA MET A 280 -10.45 -8.23 -9.21
C MET A 280 -10.53 -7.36 -7.95
N THR A 281 -9.54 -7.52 -7.07
CA THR A 281 -9.39 -6.71 -5.85
C THR A 281 -8.09 -5.93 -5.94
N ARG A 282 -8.13 -4.67 -5.52
CA ARG A 282 -6.94 -3.82 -5.44
C ARG A 282 -6.32 -3.94 -4.06
N LEU A 283 -5.04 -4.28 -4.00
CA LEU A 283 -4.27 -4.26 -2.76
C LEU A 283 -3.01 -3.43 -3.01
N SER A 284 -2.94 -2.26 -2.37
CA SER A 284 -1.88 -1.28 -2.59
C SER A 284 -1.85 -0.77 -4.05
N CYS A 285 -0.75 -1.00 -4.77
CA CYS A 285 -0.58 -0.63 -6.17
C CYS A 285 -0.86 -1.78 -7.16
N HIS A 286 -1.26 -2.97 -6.67
CA HIS A 286 -1.45 -4.14 -7.50
C HIS A 286 -2.92 -4.59 -7.50
N GLU A 287 -3.40 -4.98 -8.67
CA GLU A 287 -4.68 -5.67 -8.82
C GLU A 287 -4.44 -7.17 -8.86
N GLN A 288 -5.18 -7.92 -8.05
CA GLN A 288 -5.10 -9.37 -7.98
C GLN A 288 -6.49 -9.99 -7.98
N CYS A 289 -6.61 -11.19 -8.53
CA CYS A 289 -7.83 -11.95 -8.40
C CYS A 289 -8.07 -12.29 -6.93
N THR A 290 -9.30 -12.14 -6.47
CA THR A 290 -9.72 -12.46 -5.10
C THR A 290 -9.36 -13.89 -4.70
N GLY A 291 -9.41 -14.84 -5.64
CA GLY A 291 -8.98 -16.22 -5.41
C GLY A 291 -7.53 -16.33 -4.91
N VAL A 292 -6.61 -15.52 -5.45
CA VAL A 292 -5.19 -15.51 -5.01
C VAL A 292 -5.09 -15.03 -3.56
N LEU A 293 -5.80 -13.94 -3.22
CA LEU A 293 -5.81 -13.39 -1.86
C LEU A 293 -6.47 -14.34 -0.84
N LEU A 294 -7.50 -15.08 -1.27
CA LEU A 294 -8.11 -16.14 -0.47
C LEU A 294 -7.14 -17.29 -0.22
N ASP A 295 -6.42 -17.73 -1.26
CA ASP A 295 -5.45 -18.82 -1.16
C ASP A 295 -4.26 -18.46 -0.25
N ASP A 296 -3.76 -17.23 -0.33
CA ASP A 296 -2.74 -16.70 0.60
C ASP A 296 -3.24 -16.70 2.05
N THR A 297 -4.52 -16.31 2.25
CA THR A 297 -5.15 -16.29 3.57
C THR A 297 -5.34 -17.72 4.10
N LEU A 298 -5.73 -18.67 3.24
CA LEU A 298 -5.86 -20.09 3.58
C LEU A 298 -4.50 -20.68 3.98
N SER A 299 -3.47 -20.46 3.17
CA SER A 299 -2.10 -20.91 3.45
C SER A 299 -1.62 -20.43 4.83
N THR A 300 -1.80 -19.14 5.11
CA THR A 300 -1.46 -18.54 6.42
C THR A 300 -2.28 -19.16 7.55
N THR A 301 -3.57 -19.39 7.33
CA THR A 301 -4.50 -19.95 8.34
C THR A 301 -4.15 -21.41 8.67
N HIS A 302 -3.82 -22.22 7.67
CA HIS A 302 -3.36 -23.60 7.85
C HIS A 302 -2.06 -23.65 8.64
N MET A 303 -1.07 -22.84 8.26
CA MET A 303 0.20 -22.75 8.99
C MET A 303 -0.03 -22.44 10.48
N ILE A 304 -0.93 -21.49 10.80
CA ILE A 304 -1.24 -21.16 12.19
C ILE A 304 -1.91 -22.35 12.91
N LEU A 305 -2.86 -23.03 12.27
CA LEU A 305 -3.51 -24.22 12.84
C LEU A 305 -2.54 -25.38 13.07
N ASP A 306 -1.55 -25.58 12.20
CA ASP A 306 -0.52 -26.58 12.39
C ASP A 306 0.42 -26.21 13.56
N LEU A 307 0.72 -24.92 13.75
CA LEU A 307 1.41 -24.45 14.94
C LEU A 307 0.58 -24.70 16.22
N PHE A 308 -0.76 -24.65 16.15
CA PHE A 308 -1.62 -25.03 17.28
C PHE A 308 -1.52 -26.51 17.64
N THR A 309 -1.47 -27.40 16.65
CA THR A 309 -1.39 -28.85 16.89
C THR A 309 0.00 -29.25 17.36
N ALA A 310 1.07 -28.64 16.83
CA ALA A 310 2.43 -28.93 17.26
C ALA A 310 2.74 -28.44 18.69
N SER A 311 2.09 -27.35 19.15
CA SER A 311 2.41 -26.68 20.42
C SER A 311 1.70 -27.25 21.66
N HIS A 312 1.63 -28.59 21.79
CA HIS A 312 1.11 -29.30 22.97
C HIS A 312 1.77 -28.93 24.32
N VAL A 313 2.74 -28.01 24.33
CA VAL A 313 3.26 -27.37 25.54
C VAL A 313 2.18 -26.49 26.17
N THR A 314 1.78 -26.87 27.38
CA THR A 314 0.90 -26.13 28.29
C THR A 314 1.46 -24.72 28.51
N PRO A 315 0.80 -23.65 28.04
CA PRO A 315 1.29 -22.30 28.27
C PRO A 315 1.17 -21.94 29.74
N SER A 316 2.27 -21.51 30.36
CA SER A 316 2.23 -20.85 31.65
C SER A 316 1.45 -19.54 31.51
N ARG A 317 0.41 -19.40 32.34
CA ARG A 317 -0.67 -18.43 32.18
C ARG A 317 -0.34 -17.22 33.07
N ALA A 318 0.23 -16.15 32.51
CA ALA A 318 0.46 -14.92 33.27
C ALA A 318 -0.28 -13.68 32.75
N ASP A 319 -0.08 -13.15 31.54
CA ASP A 319 -0.19 -11.68 31.42
C ASP A 319 -1.30 -11.01 30.58
N LEU A 320 -2.38 -11.68 30.14
CA LEU A 320 -3.43 -10.97 29.36
C LEU A 320 -4.85 -11.37 29.75
N ARG A 321 -5.41 -10.71 30.78
CA ARG A 321 -6.86 -10.73 31.07
C ARG A 321 -7.53 -9.46 30.50
N VAL A 322 -7.88 -9.49 29.21
CA VAL A 322 -8.92 -8.59 28.68
C VAL A 322 -10.19 -9.42 28.49
N PRO A 323 -11.31 -9.09 29.15
CA PRO A 323 -12.57 -9.80 28.95
C PRO A 323 -13.09 -9.52 27.54
N LEU A 324 -13.06 -10.53 26.66
CA LEU A 324 -13.88 -10.51 25.46
C LEU A 324 -15.26 -11.03 25.84
N GLY A 325 -16.30 -10.21 25.65
CA GLY A 325 -17.69 -10.57 25.94
C GLY A 325 -18.15 -11.88 25.25
N PRO A 326 -19.30 -12.43 25.66
CA PRO A 326 -19.77 -13.75 25.21
C PRO A 326 -19.96 -13.82 23.69
N PHE A 327 -19.34 -14.83 23.08
CA PHE A 327 -19.38 -15.11 21.64
C PHE A 327 -20.38 -16.23 21.33
N ALA A 328 -21.51 -15.93 20.69
CA ALA A 328 -22.35 -16.93 20.03
C ALA A 328 -23.09 -16.33 18.83
N PRO A 329 -22.71 -16.64 17.57
CA PRO A 329 -23.64 -16.53 16.46
C PRO A 329 -24.52 -17.79 16.44
N ALA A 330 -25.84 -17.59 16.42
CA ALA A 330 -26.80 -18.67 16.18
C ALA A 330 -26.60 -19.22 14.76
N ILE A 331 -26.40 -20.53 14.66
CA ILE A 331 -26.45 -21.27 13.41
C ILE A 331 -27.93 -21.37 13.03
N PRO A 332 -28.39 -20.92 11.84
CA PRO A 332 -29.77 -21.15 11.45
C PRO A 332 -29.98 -22.65 11.13
N PRO A 333 -31.06 -23.27 11.60
CA PRO A 333 -31.32 -24.68 11.33
C PRO A 333 -31.72 -24.89 9.86
N THR A 334 -31.28 -26.04 9.36
CA THR A 334 -31.55 -26.67 8.08
C THR A 334 -33.04 -26.64 7.71
N TYR A 335 -33.36 -26.12 6.53
CA TYR A 335 -34.69 -26.19 5.92
C TYR A 335 -34.98 -27.64 5.50
N VAL A 336 -36.06 -28.23 6.03
CA VAL A 336 -36.67 -29.47 5.52
C VAL A 336 -38.00 -29.09 4.87
N ALA A 337 -38.20 -29.56 3.64
CA ALA A 337 -39.40 -29.35 2.84
C ALA A 337 -40.61 -30.13 3.35
N SER A 338 -41.83 -29.58 3.21
CA SER A 338 -42.96 -30.20 2.46
C SER A 338 -44.34 -29.60 2.81
N ALA A 339 -45.22 -29.62 1.79
CA ALA A 339 -46.69 -29.63 1.79
C ALA A 339 -47.50 -28.31 1.74
N LYS A 340 -48.00 -28.01 0.53
CA LYS A 340 -49.34 -27.43 0.22
C LYS A 340 -50.36 -28.60 0.17
N PRO A 341 -51.71 -28.41 0.27
CA PRO A 341 -52.51 -27.55 -0.64
C PRO A 341 -53.86 -26.98 -0.08
N SER A 342 -54.68 -26.43 -1.01
CA SER A 342 -56.13 -26.10 -0.96
C SER A 342 -56.54 -24.67 -0.49
N SER A 343 -57.57 -23.96 -0.99
CA SER A 343 -58.21 -23.69 -2.30
C SER A 343 -59.45 -22.78 -2.07
N ILE A 344 -59.92 -22.00 -3.09
CA ILE A 344 -61.28 -21.39 -3.30
C ILE A 344 -61.49 -19.90 -2.87
N PRO A 345 -62.18 -18.98 -3.62
CA PRO A 345 -62.19 -18.70 -5.06
C PRO A 345 -62.32 -17.14 -5.33
N PRO A 346 -62.92 -16.56 -6.41
CA PRO A 346 -62.43 -15.30 -6.99
C PRO A 346 -63.31 -14.06 -6.74
N CYS A 347 -62.73 -12.87 -6.91
CA CYS A 347 -63.47 -11.63 -7.11
C CYS A 347 -62.91 -10.83 -8.28
N THR A 348 -63.85 -10.19 -8.96
CA THR A 348 -63.83 -9.65 -10.32
C THR A 348 -62.93 -8.42 -10.52
N SER A 349 -62.49 -8.28 -11.77
CA SER A 349 -61.81 -7.14 -12.39
C SER A 349 -62.69 -5.87 -12.43
N PRO A 350 -62.14 -4.69 -12.81
CA PRO A 350 -61.92 -4.38 -14.23
C PRO A 350 -60.61 -3.64 -14.57
N ASP A 351 -60.01 -4.10 -15.67
CA ASP A 351 -59.71 -3.35 -16.90
C ASP A 351 -58.93 -2.02 -16.84
N ARG A 352 -57.71 -2.03 -17.40
CA ARG A 352 -57.17 -0.89 -18.17
C ARG A 352 -56.08 -1.35 -19.14
N ARG A 353 -56.42 -1.29 -20.43
CA ARG A 353 -55.54 -1.41 -21.60
C ARG A 353 -54.46 -0.32 -21.62
N ALA A 354 -53.25 -0.69 -22.02
CA ALA A 354 -52.40 0.12 -22.88
C ALA A 354 -51.41 -0.77 -23.66
N THR A 355 -51.33 -0.49 -24.95
CA THR A 355 -50.63 -1.17 -26.04
C THR A 355 -49.16 -0.76 -26.18
N CYS A 356 -48.27 -1.71 -26.54
CA CYS A 356 -47.01 -1.48 -27.28
C CYS A 356 -46.68 -2.80 -28.01
N VAL A 357 -47.03 -2.95 -29.28
CA VAL A 357 -46.20 -2.72 -30.48
C VAL A 357 -44.92 -3.57 -30.51
N GLU A 358 -45.02 -4.61 -31.33
CA GLU A 358 -44.04 -5.63 -31.67
C GLU A 358 -43.19 -5.13 -32.86
N HIS A 359 -41.86 -5.11 -32.70
CA HIS A 359 -40.94 -4.96 -33.83
C HIS A 359 -39.92 -6.09 -33.82
N GLN A 360 -40.19 -7.08 -34.67
CA GLN A 360 -39.22 -8.03 -35.20
C GLN A 360 -38.22 -7.28 -36.09
N ARG A 361 -36.92 -7.49 -35.87
CA ARG A 361 -35.94 -7.43 -36.96
C ARG A 361 -34.81 -8.42 -36.73
N ALA A 362 -34.75 -9.39 -37.63
CA ALA A 362 -33.66 -10.31 -37.82
C ALA A 362 -32.45 -9.58 -38.42
N GLY A 363 -31.24 -9.98 -38.00
CA GLY A 363 -29.99 -9.53 -38.57
C GLY A 363 -28.90 -10.57 -38.31
N HIS A 364 -28.76 -11.50 -39.26
CA HIS A 364 -27.61 -12.40 -39.38
C HIS A 364 -26.31 -11.59 -39.49
N ILE A 365 -25.30 -11.91 -38.69
CA ILE A 365 -23.90 -11.55 -38.97
C ILE A 365 -23.10 -12.84 -39.02
N ALA A 366 -22.49 -13.07 -40.18
CA ALA A 366 -21.64 -14.18 -40.51
C ALA A 366 -20.28 -14.06 -39.79
N SER A 367 -19.86 -15.16 -39.17
CA SER A 367 -18.53 -15.37 -38.64
C SER A 367 -17.58 -15.84 -39.75
N ASN A 368 -16.53 -15.05 -40.03
CA ASN A 368 -15.40 -15.45 -40.86
C ASN A 368 -14.31 -16.14 -40.00
N PRO A 369 -13.65 -17.21 -40.50
CA PRO A 369 -12.59 -17.89 -39.78
C PRO A 369 -11.23 -17.19 -39.97
N VAL A 370 -10.46 -17.12 -38.89
CA VAL A 370 -9.05 -16.67 -38.86
C VAL A 370 -8.14 -17.86 -39.19
N PRO A 371 -7.11 -17.70 -40.06
CA PRO A 371 -6.21 -18.79 -40.41
C PRO A 371 -5.11 -19.01 -39.37
N ALA A 372 -4.78 -20.28 -39.15
CA ALA A 372 -3.70 -20.75 -38.31
C ALA A 372 -2.32 -20.35 -38.86
N ALA A 373 -1.47 -19.78 -37.99
CA ALA A 373 -0.07 -19.49 -38.28
C ALA A 373 0.85 -20.54 -37.65
N ASN A 374 1.67 -21.13 -38.50
CA ASN A 374 2.77 -22.06 -38.22
C ASN A 374 3.91 -21.40 -37.41
N GLY A 375 4.66 -22.24 -36.68
CA GLY A 375 6.12 -22.08 -36.61
C GLY A 375 6.77 -22.00 -35.23
N LEU A 376 6.76 -23.09 -34.46
CA LEU A 376 7.70 -23.28 -33.35
C LEU A 376 9.10 -23.59 -33.89
N ARG A 377 9.98 -22.58 -33.94
CA ARG A 377 11.44 -22.77 -34.07
C ARG A 377 12.06 -22.86 -32.69
N THR A 378 12.53 -24.05 -32.34
CA THR A 378 13.41 -24.33 -31.20
C THR A 378 14.82 -23.80 -31.48
N VAL A 379 15.24 -22.76 -30.76
CA VAL A 379 16.64 -22.31 -30.73
C VAL A 379 17.33 -22.91 -29.50
N ARG A 380 18.15 -23.94 -29.73
CA ARG A 380 19.18 -24.40 -28.79
C ARG A 380 20.19 -23.28 -28.56
N ARG A 381 20.24 -22.69 -27.36
CA ARG A 381 21.41 -21.92 -26.91
C ARG A 381 22.30 -22.78 -26.01
N ARG A 382 23.50 -23.01 -26.53
CA ARG A 382 24.65 -23.69 -25.92
C ARG A 382 25.19 -22.82 -24.78
N ALA A 383 25.22 -23.35 -23.57
CA ALA A 383 25.94 -22.74 -22.46
C ALA A 383 27.46 -22.88 -22.70
N ARG A 384 28.17 -21.76 -22.86
CA ARG A 384 29.63 -21.71 -22.70
C ARG A 384 29.92 -21.10 -21.34
N ARG A 385 30.44 -21.93 -20.43
CA ARG A 385 31.13 -21.47 -19.21
C ARG A 385 32.39 -20.73 -19.64
N ALA A 386 32.51 -19.46 -19.24
CA ALA A 386 33.78 -18.75 -19.23
C ALA A 386 34.13 -18.48 -17.77
N THR A 387 35.18 -19.13 -17.28
CA THR A 387 35.84 -18.86 -16.01
C THR A 387 36.64 -17.56 -16.15
N GLY A 388 36.11 -16.46 -15.63
CA GLY A 388 36.81 -15.18 -15.55
C GLY A 388 37.49 -15.02 -14.19
N ARG A 389 38.82 -14.97 -14.18
CA ARG A 389 39.64 -14.52 -13.05
C ARG A 389 39.34 -13.04 -12.78
N GLY A 390 39.04 -12.71 -11.52
CA GLY A 390 38.86 -11.33 -11.08
C GLY A 390 40.20 -10.59 -11.06
N THR A 391 40.37 -9.64 -11.97
CA THR A 391 41.45 -8.65 -11.93
C THR A 391 40.91 -7.43 -11.19
N VAL A 392 41.50 -7.09 -10.05
CA VAL A 392 41.24 -5.84 -9.34
C VAL A 392 41.90 -4.71 -10.13
N LEU A 393 41.12 -4.01 -10.96
CA LEU A 393 41.54 -2.76 -11.59
C LEU A 393 41.23 -1.59 -10.65
N ARG A 394 42.28 -0.96 -10.14
CA ARG A 394 42.22 0.33 -9.47
C ARG A 394 42.01 1.39 -10.56
N VAL A 395 40.80 1.90 -10.69
CA VAL A 395 40.46 2.99 -11.61
C VAL A 395 40.61 4.31 -10.87
N ASP A 396 41.66 5.06 -11.18
CA ASP A 396 41.82 6.46 -10.77
C ASP A 396 40.93 7.34 -11.67
N ARG A 397 39.68 7.53 -11.24
CA ARG A 397 38.73 8.66 -11.46
C ARG A 397 37.29 8.14 -11.55
N PRO A 398 36.38 8.52 -10.64
CA PRO A 398 34.95 8.25 -10.83
C PRO A 398 34.38 9.20 -11.90
N GLY A 399 33.61 8.62 -12.82
CA GLY A 399 32.94 9.32 -13.92
C GLY A 399 31.83 10.26 -13.45
N SER A 400 31.56 11.27 -14.27
CA SER A 400 30.65 12.40 -14.03
C SER A 400 29.16 12.02 -13.84
N LEU A 401 28.74 10.81 -14.23
CA LEU A 401 27.33 10.40 -14.19
C LEU A 401 26.77 10.24 -12.76
N SER A 402 27.60 9.79 -11.81
CA SER A 402 27.15 9.65 -10.41
C SER A 402 26.82 11.01 -9.77
N LEU A 403 27.41 12.09 -10.27
CA LEU A 403 27.10 13.45 -9.85
C LEU A 403 25.86 13.98 -10.56
N GLU A 404 25.66 13.65 -11.85
CA GLU A 404 24.49 14.09 -12.62
C GLU A 404 23.18 13.45 -12.13
N ILE A 405 23.19 12.17 -11.74
CA ILE A 405 22.00 11.54 -11.14
C ILE A 405 21.68 12.20 -9.79
N LEU A 406 22.68 12.59 -8.99
CA LEU A 406 22.50 13.34 -7.75
C LEU A 406 22.13 14.83 -7.94
N CYS A 407 22.38 15.39 -9.13
CA CYS A 407 22.07 16.80 -9.50
C CYS A 407 20.79 16.94 -10.35
N ALA A 408 20.25 15.83 -10.86
CA ALA A 408 18.96 15.72 -11.52
C ALA A 408 17.78 15.68 -10.54
N PHE A 409 18.08 15.38 -9.28
CA PHE A 409 17.24 15.67 -8.14
C PHE A 409 17.56 17.09 -7.68
#